data_AF-A0A068YSG7-F1
#
_entry.id   AF-A0A068YSG7-F1
#
_cell.length_a   1.000
_cell.length_b   1.000
_cell.length_c   1.000
_cell.angle_alpha   90.00
_cell.angle_beta   90.00
_cell.angle_gamma   90.00
#
_symmetry.space_group_name_H-M   'P 1'
#
loop_
_entity.id
_entity.type
_entity.pdbx_description
1 polymer ?
#
loop_
_entity_poly.entity_id
_entity_poly.type
_entity_poly.pdbx_seq_one_letter_code
_entity_poly.pdbx_strand_id
1 'polypeptide(L)'
;MSYALLEQAPLQWPMREGETAGKIRLYEDGIFPTPDGRANFVSTVYRPVAEARESRFPFSLTTGRLRDQWHGMSRTGTLGRLFGHVAEPSVQMNMQDMARRLLMEGDLVHVTSRRGSIVVPVQASPEVAVSQAFMAMHWGSEYLSGLSSTGQPLAGVNALTTSAYCPSSKQPELKHAAVKILKAELPWSLLAMAWFDEGDALQAREQLKPLLTSFAFASCVPFSNNTPLAGPQPERSGLLFRAAAPEAPGDETLALLEKIFGLDGADILRYADRRKGQRRTIRLTRTREEAELTGFVLAGDTSAQVWITTLLRDELPAQAYGRLLLLPGAKAPVAVQSRGRVVCSCLNVTDTAIDHHLRLLAQGAAVPQTDEARLASLQDALKCGTSCGSCIPELKRRLRAARSDLATPPRSVIPIRQLA
;
A
#
# COMPACT_ATOMS: atom_id res chain seq x y z
N MET A 1 -16.92 -18.69 35.33
CA MET A 1 -16.23 -19.00 34.05
C MET A 1 -14.87 -19.60 34.35
N SER A 2 -14.64 -20.88 34.04
CA SER A 2 -13.35 -21.57 34.24
C SER A 2 -12.66 -21.83 32.90
N TYR A 3 -11.34 -22.10 32.90
CA TYR A 3 -10.63 -22.45 31.67
C TYR A 3 -11.15 -23.74 31.03
N ALA A 4 -11.50 -24.75 31.82
CA ALA A 4 -12.09 -25.99 31.31
C ALA A 4 -13.41 -25.76 30.53
N LEU A 5 -14.21 -24.76 30.91
CA LEU A 5 -15.42 -24.38 30.17
C LEU A 5 -15.08 -23.63 28.87
N LEU A 6 -14.08 -22.75 28.91
CA LEU A 6 -13.63 -21.99 27.74
C LEU A 6 -12.91 -22.86 26.69
N GLU A 7 -12.30 -23.97 27.11
CA GLU A 7 -11.73 -24.97 26.19
C GLU A 7 -12.81 -25.70 25.38
N GLN A 8 -14.03 -25.81 25.90
CA GLN A 8 -15.13 -26.47 25.21
C GLN A 8 -15.80 -25.54 24.20
N ALA A 9 -16.07 -24.29 24.59
CA ALA A 9 -16.71 -23.30 23.73
C ALA A 9 -16.46 -21.86 24.22
N PRO A 10 -16.48 -20.86 23.31
CA PRO A 10 -16.44 -19.46 23.71
C PRO A 10 -17.69 -19.08 24.52
N LEU A 11 -17.50 -18.37 25.62
CA LEU A 11 -18.57 -17.91 26.51
C LEU A 11 -18.54 -16.38 26.64
N GLN A 12 -19.72 -15.76 26.62
CA GLN A 12 -19.86 -14.31 26.75
C GLN A 12 -19.90 -13.88 28.22
N TRP A 13 -19.31 -12.74 28.53
CA TRP A 13 -19.48 -12.12 29.85
C TRP A 13 -20.70 -11.18 29.84
N PRO A 14 -21.40 -11.00 30.97
CA PRO A 14 -21.17 -11.63 32.28
C PRO A 14 -21.69 -13.08 32.37
N MET A 15 -21.02 -13.88 33.20
CA MET A 15 -21.41 -15.24 33.60
C MET A 15 -21.12 -15.39 35.10
N ARG A 16 -22.17 -15.35 35.93
CA ARG A 16 -22.09 -15.43 37.38
C ARG A 16 -21.68 -16.84 37.83
N GLU A 17 -21.25 -16.94 39.09
CA GLU A 17 -20.95 -18.24 39.70
C GLU A 17 -22.22 -19.12 39.74
N GLY A 18 -22.07 -20.40 39.38
CA GLY A 18 -23.18 -21.35 39.24
C GLY A 18 -23.94 -21.29 37.90
N GLU A 19 -23.74 -20.25 37.08
CA GLU A 19 -24.30 -20.22 35.72
C GLU A 19 -23.48 -21.12 34.79
N THR A 20 -24.15 -21.74 33.82
CA THR A 20 -23.55 -22.62 32.80
C THR A 20 -23.41 -21.93 31.44
N ALA A 21 -24.04 -20.76 31.26
CA ALA A 21 -23.96 -19.93 30.06
C ALA A 21 -23.87 -18.45 30.43
N GLY A 22 -23.20 -17.67 29.59
CA GLY A 22 -23.09 -16.23 29.74
C GLY A 22 -24.27 -15.46 29.15
N LYS A 23 -24.46 -14.20 29.57
CA LYS A 23 -25.48 -13.33 28.98
C LYS A 23 -25.08 -12.86 27.59
N ILE A 24 -25.96 -13.11 26.61
CA ILE A 24 -25.79 -12.69 25.21
C ILE A 24 -26.06 -11.19 25.05
N ARG A 25 -27.02 -10.65 25.80
CA ARG A 25 -27.44 -9.25 25.74
C ARG A 25 -27.56 -8.68 27.16
N LEU A 26 -27.14 -7.43 27.32
CA LEU A 26 -27.25 -6.69 28.57
C LEU A 26 -28.54 -5.87 28.60
N TYR A 27 -29.04 -5.63 29.82
CA TYR A 27 -30.11 -4.68 30.16
C TYR A 27 -31.49 -4.98 29.54
N GLU A 28 -31.81 -6.26 29.30
CA GLU A 28 -33.13 -6.70 28.81
C GLU A 28 -34.26 -6.48 29.83
N ASP A 29 -33.90 -6.37 31.11
CA ASP A 29 -34.77 -6.02 32.23
C ASP A 29 -34.97 -4.50 32.38
N GLY A 30 -34.29 -3.69 31.54
CA GLY A 30 -34.31 -2.23 31.63
C GLY A 30 -33.54 -1.66 32.83
N ILE A 31 -32.72 -2.46 33.51
CA ILE A 31 -31.92 -2.02 34.68
C ILE A 31 -30.50 -1.69 34.22
N PHE A 32 -30.19 -0.39 34.12
CA PHE A 32 -28.89 0.12 33.70
C PHE A 32 -27.94 0.29 34.89
N PRO A 33 -26.60 0.29 34.68
CA PRO A 33 -25.60 0.43 35.75
C PRO A 33 -25.48 1.91 36.19
N THR A 34 -26.58 2.43 36.73
CA THR A 34 -26.76 3.81 37.19
C THR A 34 -27.44 3.78 38.57
N PRO A 35 -27.31 4.84 39.40
CA PRO A 35 -27.86 4.84 40.76
C PRO A 35 -29.37 4.56 40.84
N ASP A 36 -30.15 4.94 39.83
CA ASP A 36 -31.61 4.77 39.78
C ASP A 36 -32.05 3.65 38.82
N GLY A 37 -31.09 2.93 38.22
CA GLY A 37 -31.35 1.84 37.29
C GLY A 37 -31.83 2.27 35.90
N ARG A 38 -31.84 3.57 35.55
CA ARG A 38 -32.37 4.07 34.27
C ARG A 38 -31.27 4.49 33.29
N ALA A 39 -31.57 4.46 31.99
CA ALA A 39 -30.65 5.00 31.00
C ALA A 39 -30.58 6.53 31.09
N ASN A 40 -29.37 7.08 31.17
CA ASN A 40 -29.15 8.51 31.19
C ASN A 40 -29.05 9.07 29.77
N PHE A 41 -30.03 9.88 29.36
CA PHE A 41 -29.91 10.68 28.14
C PHE A 41 -28.93 11.83 28.37
N VAL A 42 -27.92 11.93 27.51
CA VAL A 42 -26.92 13.00 27.58
C VAL A 42 -27.07 13.88 26.35
N SER A 43 -27.51 15.13 26.56
CA SER A 43 -27.50 16.15 25.52
C SER A 43 -26.18 16.90 25.57
N THR A 44 -25.40 16.83 24.50
CA THR A 44 -24.12 17.53 24.38
C THR A 44 -24.19 18.57 23.27
N VAL A 45 -23.57 19.73 23.52
CA VAL A 45 -23.43 20.77 22.49
C VAL A 45 -22.33 20.35 21.51
N TYR A 46 -22.59 20.54 20.23
CA TYR A 46 -21.60 20.31 19.17
C TYR A 46 -20.32 21.10 19.47
N ARG A 47 -19.17 20.44 19.31
CA ARG A 47 -17.85 21.05 19.37
C ARG A 47 -17.15 20.84 18.03
N PRO A 48 -16.60 21.90 17.41
CA PRO A 48 -15.81 21.74 16.20
C PRO A 48 -14.48 21.03 16.52
N VAL A 49 -13.78 20.62 15.47
CA VAL A 49 -12.41 20.07 15.57
C VAL A 49 -11.49 21.05 16.30
N ALA A 50 -10.55 20.53 17.08
CA ALA A 50 -9.63 21.34 17.86
C ALA A 50 -8.69 22.19 16.98
N GLU A 51 -8.36 21.70 15.79
CA GLU A 51 -7.55 22.40 14.80
C GLU A 51 -8.34 22.52 13.50
N ALA A 52 -9.08 23.60 13.31
CA ALA A 52 -9.80 23.85 12.05
C ALA A 52 -8.84 24.12 10.88
N ARG A 53 -9.29 23.82 9.65
CA ARG A 53 -8.58 24.21 8.43
C ARG A 53 -8.51 25.73 8.31
N GLU A 54 -7.42 26.22 7.74
CA GLU A 54 -7.20 27.64 7.48
C GLU A 54 -6.55 27.83 6.10
N SER A 55 -6.46 29.06 5.60
CA SER A 55 -5.86 29.34 4.29
C SER A 55 -4.44 28.77 4.15
N ARG A 56 -3.66 28.80 5.23
CA ARG A 56 -2.30 28.23 5.29
C ARG A 56 -2.27 26.70 5.30
N PHE A 57 -3.31 26.05 5.81
CA PHE A 57 -3.46 24.59 5.91
C PHE A 57 -4.86 24.17 5.42
N PRO A 58 -5.09 24.20 4.09
CA PRO A 58 -6.44 24.15 3.52
C PRO A 58 -7.08 22.77 3.49
N PHE A 59 -6.36 21.70 3.85
CA PHE A 59 -6.85 20.33 3.81
C PHE A 59 -7.10 19.75 5.20
N SER A 60 -8.15 18.94 5.30
CA SER A 60 -8.40 18.08 6.45
C SER A 60 -7.75 16.73 6.19
N LEU A 61 -6.62 16.46 6.83
CA LEU A 61 -6.00 15.14 6.83
C LEU A 61 -6.75 14.23 7.81
N THR A 62 -7.35 13.18 7.26
CA THR A 62 -7.94 12.08 8.02
C THR A 62 -6.97 10.90 8.04
N THR A 63 -7.00 10.13 9.13
CA THR A 63 -6.19 8.91 9.25
C THR A 63 -7.07 7.69 9.44
N GLY A 64 -6.62 6.55 8.91
CA GLY A 64 -7.32 5.28 9.04
C GLY A 64 -6.39 4.09 9.15
N ARG A 65 -6.97 2.90 9.06
CA ARG A 65 -6.24 1.64 9.08
C ARG A 65 -6.21 1.02 7.69
N LEU A 66 -5.09 0.39 7.36
CA LEU A 66 -5.02 -0.53 6.25
C LEU A 66 -5.56 -1.87 6.71
N ARG A 67 -6.26 -2.55 5.80
CA ARG A 67 -6.91 -3.81 6.10
C ARG A 67 -5.93 -4.89 6.55
N ASP A 68 -4.81 -5.02 5.85
CA ASP A 68 -3.85 -6.12 6.05
C ASP A 68 -2.79 -5.81 7.10
N GLN A 69 -2.91 -4.67 7.79
CA GLN A 69 -1.90 -4.18 8.71
C GLN A 69 -2.49 -3.93 10.09
N TRP A 70 -1.74 -4.34 11.12
CA TRP A 70 -2.18 -4.24 12.50
C TRP A 70 -1.35 -3.22 13.27
N HIS A 71 -2.01 -2.16 13.78
CA HIS A 71 -1.39 -1.10 14.58
C HIS A 71 -0.04 -0.59 14.02
N GLY A 72 1.05 -0.63 14.78
CA GLY A 72 2.36 -0.16 14.35
C GLY A 72 3.09 -1.09 13.38
N MET A 73 2.41 -2.13 12.86
CA MET A 73 2.97 -3.15 11.97
C MET A 73 4.13 -3.98 12.56
N SER A 74 4.29 -4.05 13.89
CA SER A 74 5.41 -4.78 14.52
C SER A 74 5.44 -6.29 14.20
N ARG A 75 4.32 -6.86 13.73
CA ARG A 75 4.24 -8.24 13.21
C ARG A 75 3.81 -8.26 11.74
N THR A 76 2.72 -7.59 11.40
CA THR A 76 2.19 -7.62 10.03
C THR A 76 3.12 -6.96 9.02
N GLY A 77 3.94 -6.00 9.45
CA GLY A 77 4.87 -5.29 8.60
C GLY A 77 6.21 -5.99 8.38
N THR A 78 6.38 -7.21 8.89
CA THR A 78 7.52 -8.09 8.56
C THR A 78 7.16 -9.10 7.48
N LEU A 79 5.90 -9.15 7.03
CA LEU A 79 5.39 -10.13 6.07
C LEU A 79 5.08 -9.45 4.74
N GLY A 80 5.88 -9.71 3.71
CA GLY A 80 5.76 -9.08 2.40
C GLY A 80 4.38 -9.23 1.74
N ARG A 81 3.70 -10.36 1.96
CA ARG A 81 2.35 -10.61 1.41
C ARG A 81 1.29 -9.64 1.92
N LEU A 82 1.48 -9.09 3.13
CA LEU A 82 0.55 -8.13 3.74
C LEU A 82 0.71 -6.70 3.16
N PHE A 83 1.63 -6.52 2.21
CA PHE A 83 1.78 -5.32 1.39
C PHE A 83 1.16 -5.47 -0.02
N GLY A 84 0.49 -6.60 -0.30
CA GLY A 84 -0.11 -6.87 -1.61
C GLY A 84 -1.17 -5.85 -2.04
N HIS A 85 -1.98 -5.34 -1.11
CA HIS A 85 -3.05 -4.37 -1.41
C HIS A 85 -2.58 -2.92 -1.44
N VAL A 86 -1.77 -2.54 -0.45
CA VAL A 86 -1.14 -1.22 -0.36
C VAL A 86 0.34 -1.45 -0.12
N ALA A 87 1.11 -1.29 -1.20
CA ALA A 87 2.51 -1.65 -1.22
C ALA A 87 3.40 -0.62 -0.51
N GLU A 88 3.06 0.66 -0.59
CA GLU A 88 3.92 1.76 -0.16
C GLU A 88 3.09 2.87 0.52
N PRO A 89 3.70 3.72 1.37
CA PRO A 89 3.04 4.90 1.93
C PRO A 89 2.63 5.89 0.83
N SER A 90 1.41 6.40 0.91
CA SER A 90 0.91 7.44 0.00
C SER A 90 -0.13 8.32 0.69
N VAL A 91 -0.28 9.56 0.21
CA VAL A 91 -1.41 10.42 0.57
C VAL A 91 -2.48 10.34 -0.51
N GLN A 92 -3.70 9.99 -0.12
CA GLN A 92 -4.83 9.94 -1.02
C GLN A 92 -5.54 11.29 -1.09
N MET A 93 -5.85 11.72 -2.32
CA MET A 93 -6.49 13.00 -2.59
C MET A 93 -7.58 12.86 -3.65
N ASN A 94 -8.53 13.79 -3.62
CA ASN A 94 -9.50 13.92 -4.70
C ASN A 94 -8.81 14.38 -6.00
N MET A 95 -9.21 13.81 -7.13
CA MET A 95 -8.64 14.14 -8.44
C MET A 95 -8.79 15.62 -8.82
N GLN A 96 -9.86 16.29 -8.39
CA GLN A 96 -10.04 17.73 -8.65
C GLN A 96 -9.01 18.58 -7.91
N ASP A 97 -8.66 18.20 -6.68
CA ASP A 97 -7.64 18.92 -5.89
C ASP A 97 -6.23 18.69 -6.43
N MET A 98 -5.97 17.48 -6.94
CA MET A 98 -4.73 17.17 -7.65
C MET A 98 -4.61 18.00 -8.93
N ALA A 99 -5.66 18.03 -9.76
CA ALA A 99 -5.68 18.80 -11.01
C ALA A 99 -5.46 20.30 -10.78
N ARG A 100 -6.15 20.90 -9.78
CA ARG A 100 -5.95 22.31 -9.40
C ARG A 100 -4.52 22.63 -8.95
N ARG A 101 -3.76 21.63 -8.53
CA ARG A 101 -2.38 21.75 -8.04
C ARG A 101 -1.35 21.18 -9.00
N LEU A 102 -1.76 20.79 -10.21
CA LEU A 102 -0.90 20.19 -11.22
C LEU A 102 -0.15 18.95 -10.71
N LEU A 103 -0.82 18.15 -9.87
CA LEU A 103 -0.29 16.91 -9.32
C LEU A 103 -0.76 15.72 -10.15
N MET A 104 0.17 14.83 -10.50
CA MET A 104 -0.10 13.54 -11.13
C MET A 104 0.05 12.41 -10.13
N GLU A 105 -0.56 11.26 -10.42
CA GLU A 105 -0.42 10.08 -9.58
C GLU A 105 1.05 9.63 -9.50
N GLY A 106 1.52 9.37 -8.29
CA GLY A 106 2.92 9.05 -8.01
C GLY A 106 3.85 10.25 -7.81
N ASP A 107 3.41 11.49 -8.07
CA ASP A 107 4.19 12.68 -7.72
C ASP A 107 4.48 12.71 -6.21
N LEU A 108 5.71 13.08 -5.84
CA LEU A 108 6.04 13.31 -4.44
C LEU A 108 5.48 14.66 -3.99
N VAL A 109 4.87 14.66 -2.80
CA VAL A 109 4.29 15.86 -2.20
C VAL A 109 4.74 16.01 -0.74
N HIS A 110 5.00 17.26 -0.34
CA HIS A 110 5.11 17.63 1.06
C HIS A 110 3.70 17.65 1.66
N VAL A 111 3.48 16.85 2.70
CA VAL A 111 2.32 16.94 3.57
C VAL A 111 2.76 17.59 4.88
N THR A 112 2.37 18.85 5.07
CA THR A 112 2.86 19.67 6.19
C THR A 112 1.72 20.09 7.09
N SER A 113 1.86 19.88 8.40
CA SER A 113 1.01 20.47 9.44
C SER A 113 1.78 21.55 10.21
N ARG A 114 1.21 22.09 11.29
CA ARG A 114 1.94 22.99 12.21
C ARG A 114 3.11 22.30 12.93
N ARG A 115 3.13 20.97 13.00
CA ARG A 115 4.06 20.19 13.81
C ARG A 115 5.23 19.61 13.03
N GLY A 116 5.03 19.36 11.73
CA GLY A 116 6.06 18.76 10.90
C GLY A 116 5.63 18.60 9.45
N SER A 117 6.56 18.10 8.64
CA SER A 117 6.32 17.78 7.24
C SER A 117 6.91 16.42 6.92
N ILE A 118 6.16 15.61 6.18
CA ILE A 118 6.65 14.39 5.55
C ILE A 118 6.55 14.52 4.04
N VAL A 119 7.28 13.70 3.30
CA VAL A 119 7.17 13.59 1.85
C VAL A 119 6.64 12.20 1.51
N VAL A 120 5.63 12.12 0.65
CA VAL A 120 5.05 10.86 0.19
C VAL A 120 4.52 11.00 -1.23
N PRO A 121 4.38 9.90 -2.00
CA PRO A 121 3.66 9.94 -3.26
C PRO A 121 2.18 10.25 -3.04
N VAL A 122 1.61 11.02 -3.97
CA VAL A 122 0.16 11.28 -4.04
C VAL A 122 -0.54 10.20 -4.85
N GLN A 123 -1.72 9.80 -4.38
CA GLN A 123 -2.59 8.84 -5.04
C GLN A 123 -3.98 9.45 -5.23
N ALA A 124 -4.55 9.31 -6.43
CA ALA A 124 -5.94 9.73 -6.65
C ALA A 124 -6.89 8.74 -5.97
N SER A 125 -7.89 9.27 -5.27
CA SER A 125 -8.94 8.45 -4.66
C SER A 125 -10.32 9.11 -4.84
N PRO A 126 -11.28 8.41 -5.46
CA PRO A 126 -12.66 8.92 -5.56
C PRO A 126 -13.40 8.84 -4.23
N GLU A 127 -12.86 8.11 -3.24
CA GLU A 127 -13.44 7.98 -1.90
C GLU A 127 -13.09 9.17 -0.99
N VAL A 128 -12.11 9.99 -1.39
CA VAL A 128 -11.70 11.20 -0.66
C VAL A 128 -12.43 12.42 -1.22
N ALA A 129 -13.10 13.17 -0.34
CA ALA A 129 -13.82 14.38 -0.72
C ALA A 129 -12.86 15.54 -1.06
N VAL A 130 -13.36 16.54 -1.78
CA VAL A 130 -12.62 17.77 -2.07
C VAL A 130 -12.21 18.47 -0.77
N SER A 131 -10.98 19.00 -0.75
CA SER A 131 -10.32 19.61 0.43
C SER A 131 -10.13 18.67 1.62
N GLN A 132 -10.18 17.36 1.38
CA GLN A 132 -9.75 16.32 2.32
C GLN A 132 -8.54 15.56 1.76
N ALA A 133 -7.79 14.96 2.66
CA ALA A 133 -6.74 14.01 2.34
C ALA A 133 -6.85 12.82 3.29
N PHE A 134 -6.40 11.66 2.84
CA PHE A 134 -6.36 10.46 3.66
C PHE A 134 -4.95 9.86 3.65
N MET A 135 -4.47 9.45 4.83
CA MET A 135 -3.26 8.66 4.94
C MET A 135 -3.40 7.63 6.05
N ALA A 136 -2.96 6.41 5.79
CA ALA A 136 -3.01 5.34 6.79
C ALA A 136 -2.05 5.61 7.96
N MET A 137 -2.51 5.40 9.20
CA MET A 137 -1.74 5.69 10.41
C MET A 137 -0.51 4.80 10.61
N HIS A 138 -0.42 3.69 9.88
CA HIS A 138 0.55 2.63 10.10
C HIS A 138 1.98 3.02 9.71
N TRP A 139 2.14 4.02 8.84
CA TRP A 139 3.43 4.43 8.30
C TRP A 139 4.19 5.29 9.31
N GLY A 140 4.99 4.63 10.15
CA GLY A 140 5.92 5.23 11.10
C GLY A 140 7.36 5.33 10.57
N SER A 141 8.28 5.75 11.44
CA SER A 141 9.73 5.87 11.16
C SER A 141 10.40 4.56 10.74
N GLU A 142 9.75 3.43 11.00
CA GLU A 142 10.17 2.10 10.58
C GLU A 142 10.13 1.87 9.07
N TYR A 143 9.30 2.65 8.35
CA TYR A 143 9.00 2.43 6.93
C TYR A 143 9.14 3.68 6.08
N LEU A 144 9.12 4.86 6.69
CA LEU A 144 9.04 6.14 6.02
C LEU A 144 10.03 7.13 6.62
N SER A 145 10.78 7.83 5.77
CA SER A 145 11.68 8.89 6.19
C SER A 145 10.94 10.14 6.67
N GLY A 146 11.68 11.00 7.36
CA GLY A 146 11.19 12.29 7.80
C GLY A 146 12.06 12.79 8.94
N LEU A 147 12.41 14.06 8.92
CA LEU A 147 13.20 14.70 9.96
C LEU A 147 12.44 15.90 10.54
N SER A 148 12.53 16.07 11.86
CA SER A 148 12.11 17.28 12.54
C SER A 148 13.02 18.45 12.17
N SER A 149 12.63 19.66 12.56
CA SER A 149 13.51 20.85 12.46
C SER A 149 14.80 20.72 13.27
N THR A 150 14.88 19.77 14.20
CA THR A 150 16.06 19.47 15.03
C THR A 150 16.85 18.25 14.52
N GLY A 151 16.51 17.74 13.32
CA GLY A 151 17.21 16.60 12.71
C GLY A 151 16.88 15.24 13.33
N GLN A 152 15.79 15.12 14.09
CA GLN A 152 15.35 13.84 14.66
C GLN A 152 14.36 13.13 13.73
N PRO A 153 14.38 11.78 13.62
CA PRO A 153 13.39 11.04 12.85
C PRO A 153 11.96 11.37 13.28
N LEU A 154 11.09 11.67 12.32
CA LEU A 154 9.67 11.90 12.56
C LEU A 154 8.95 10.57 12.84
N ALA A 155 7.92 10.61 13.68
CA ALA A 155 7.03 9.47 13.96
C ALA A 155 6.08 9.12 12.78
N GLY A 156 6.54 9.32 11.54
CA GLY A 156 5.76 9.16 10.30
C GLY A 156 4.47 9.97 10.31
N VAL A 157 3.34 9.33 9.99
CA VAL A 157 2.04 10.01 9.85
C VAL A 157 1.57 10.67 11.15
N ASN A 158 1.88 10.07 12.30
CA ASN A 158 1.49 10.62 13.60
C ASN A 158 2.23 11.94 13.92
N ALA A 159 3.36 12.24 13.25
CA ALA A 159 4.01 13.54 13.40
C ALA A 159 3.16 14.70 12.83
N LEU A 160 2.17 14.39 11.98
CA LEU A 160 1.27 15.38 11.41
C LEU A 160 0.05 15.66 12.30
N THR A 161 -0.31 14.78 13.24
CA THR A 161 -1.57 14.83 13.99
C THR A 161 -1.48 15.72 15.23
N THR A 162 -2.63 16.23 15.69
CA THR A 162 -2.72 17.11 16.86
C THR A 162 -2.54 16.34 18.17
N SER A 163 -2.00 17.01 19.20
CA SER A 163 -1.96 16.51 20.58
C SER A 163 -3.25 16.77 21.35
N ALA A 164 -4.27 17.37 20.72
CA ALA A 164 -5.57 17.59 21.33
C ALA A 164 -6.23 16.25 21.71
N TYR A 165 -6.88 16.22 22.87
CA TYR A 165 -7.54 15.03 23.39
C TYR A 165 -8.82 15.40 24.17
N CYS A 166 -9.75 14.45 24.28
CA CYS A 166 -10.94 14.63 25.11
C CYS A 166 -10.54 14.68 26.60
N PRO A 167 -10.89 15.75 27.35
CA PRO A 167 -10.47 15.89 28.74
C PRO A 167 -11.01 14.78 29.66
N SER A 168 -12.14 14.18 29.30
CA SER A 168 -12.78 13.09 30.05
C SER A 168 -12.15 11.72 29.74
N SER A 169 -12.14 11.30 28.46
CA SER A 169 -11.67 9.96 28.08
C SER A 169 -10.17 9.88 27.80
N LYS A 170 -9.48 11.02 27.71
CA LYS A 170 -8.08 11.16 27.26
C LYS A 170 -7.80 10.60 25.86
N GLN A 171 -8.85 10.43 25.04
CA GLN A 171 -8.71 9.96 23.67
C GLN A 171 -8.24 11.10 22.75
N PRO A 172 -7.19 10.91 21.94
CA PRO A 172 -6.65 11.93 21.05
C PRO A 172 -7.50 12.14 19.78
N GLU A 173 -7.50 13.37 19.25
CA GLU A 173 -8.19 13.74 17.99
C GLU A 173 -7.37 13.33 16.76
N LEU A 174 -7.15 12.03 16.56
CA LEU A 174 -6.30 11.51 15.47
C LEU A 174 -6.98 11.53 14.08
N LYS A 175 -8.28 11.84 14.02
CA LYS A 175 -9.08 11.79 12.79
C LYS A 175 -9.13 13.12 12.03
N HIS A 176 -8.48 14.15 12.56
CA HIS A 176 -8.36 15.43 11.89
C HIS A 176 -7.00 16.09 12.17
N ALA A 177 -6.36 16.59 11.12
CA ALA A 177 -5.26 17.55 11.21
C ALA A 177 -5.36 18.53 10.04
N ALA A 178 -5.14 19.82 10.30
CA ALA A 178 -5.08 20.78 9.21
C ALA A 178 -3.70 20.68 8.54
N VAL A 179 -3.69 20.41 7.23
CA VAL A 179 -2.45 20.28 6.46
C VAL A 179 -2.45 21.13 5.18
N LYS A 180 -1.24 21.44 4.71
CA LYS A 180 -0.98 21.90 3.35
C LYS A 180 -0.30 20.78 2.57
N ILE A 181 -0.62 20.70 1.29
CA ILE A 181 -0.05 19.72 0.36
C ILE A 181 0.52 20.46 -0.84
N LEU A 182 1.82 20.31 -1.07
CA LEU A 182 2.57 20.96 -2.15
C LEU A 182 3.46 19.95 -2.85
N LYS A 183 3.71 20.12 -4.15
CA LYS A 183 4.65 19.28 -4.90
C LYS A 183 6.04 19.35 -4.28
N ALA A 184 6.73 18.22 -4.19
CA ALA A 184 8.11 18.10 -3.76
C ALA A 184 9.00 17.94 -5.00
N GLU A 185 9.82 18.95 -5.28
CA GLU A 185 10.76 18.94 -6.41
C GLU A 185 12.02 18.16 -6.02
N LEU A 186 12.00 16.85 -6.24
CA LEU A 186 13.08 15.91 -5.94
C LEU A 186 13.50 15.18 -7.22
N PRO A 187 14.35 15.81 -8.06
CA PRO A 187 14.66 15.31 -9.40
C PRO A 187 15.51 14.03 -9.37
N TRP A 188 16.26 13.80 -8.30
CA TRP A 188 17.01 12.56 -8.13
C TRP A 188 16.14 11.52 -7.43
N SER A 189 16.04 10.33 -8.02
CA SER A 189 15.23 9.22 -7.48
C SER A 189 16.00 7.91 -7.45
N LEU A 190 15.61 7.03 -6.55
CA LEU A 190 16.16 5.70 -6.38
C LEU A 190 15.06 4.67 -6.15
N LEU A 191 15.22 3.51 -6.78
CA LEU A 191 14.44 2.30 -6.51
C LEU A 191 15.40 1.11 -6.44
N ALA A 192 15.39 0.42 -5.31
CA ALA A 192 16.11 -0.83 -5.11
C ALA A 192 15.15 -1.93 -4.70
N MET A 193 15.31 -3.11 -5.28
CA MET A 193 14.55 -4.30 -4.91
C MET A 193 15.44 -5.52 -4.96
N ALA A 194 15.33 -6.42 -3.99
CA ALA A 194 15.95 -7.75 -4.09
C ALA A 194 15.14 -8.78 -3.32
N TRP A 195 15.27 -10.03 -3.77
CA TRP A 195 14.92 -11.20 -2.98
C TRP A 195 16.01 -11.49 -1.95
N PHE A 196 15.59 -11.95 -0.77
CA PHE A 196 16.45 -12.36 0.33
C PHE A 196 16.12 -13.79 0.74
N ASP A 197 17.10 -14.45 1.35
CA ASP A 197 16.89 -15.75 1.98
C ASP A 197 16.01 -15.60 3.25
N GLU A 198 15.50 -16.71 3.74
CA GLU A 198 14.58 -16.72 4.88
C GLU A 198 15.25 -16.13 6.14
N GLY A 199 14.64 -15.10 6.73
CA GLY A 199 15.16 -14.39 7.90
C GLY A 199 16.03 -13.17 7.57
N ASP A 200 16.73 -13.16 6.44
CA ASP A 200 17.68 -12.09 6.08
C ASP A 200 16.99 -10.79 5.70
N ALA A 201 15.78 -10.87 5.12
CA ALA A 201 15.00 -9.68 4.75
C ALA A 201 14.74 -8.76 5.95
N LEU A 202 14.47 -9.32 7.14
CA LEU A 202 14.23 -8.49 8.33
C LEU A 202 15.53 -7.82 8.79
N GLN A 203 16.64 -8.56 8.81
CA GLN A 203 17.94 -8.02 9.20
C GLN A 203 18.40 -6.93 8.23
N ALA A 204 18.25 -7.14 6.92
CA ALA A 204 18.56 -6.15 5.90
C ALA A 204 17.69 -4.89 6.07
N ARG A 205 16.40 -5.04 6.40
CA ARG A 205 15.52 -3.90 6.70
C ARG A 205 16.03 -3.10 7.89
N GLU A 206 16.43 -3.75 8.98
CA GLU A 206 17.01 -3.08 10.15
C GLU A 206 18.27 -2.29 9.79
N GLN A 207 19.13 -2.84 8.91
CA GLN A 207 20.32 -2.14 8.40
C GLN A 207 20.00 -0.96 7.47
N LEU A 208 18.87 -1.00 6.74
CA LEU A 208 18.43 0.08 5.86
C LEU A 208 17.77 1.24 6.61
N LYS A 209 17.22 1.01 7.82
CA LYS A 209 16.50 2.06 8.57
C LYS A 209 17.30 3.35 8.76
N PRO A 210 18.58 3.33 9.17
CA PRO A 210 19.35 4.57 9.32
C PRO A 210 19.46 5.36 8.01
N LEU A 211 19.53 4.65 6.86
CA LEU A 211 19.64 5.27 5.55
C LEU A 211 18.38 6.03 5.13
N LEU A 212 17.22 5.76 5.72
CA LEU A 212 15.99 6.50 5.40
C LEU A 212 16.18 8.00 5.63
N THR A 213 16.93 8.38 6.66
CA THR A 213 17.16 9.80 7.01
C THR A 213 18.16 10.51 6.11
N SER A 214 18.87 9.77 5.25
CA SER A 214 19.80 10.33 4.26
C SER A 214 19.08 10.92 3.04
N PHE A 215 17.77 10.78 2.95
CA PHE A 215 16.97 11.22 1.80
C PHE A 215 15.80 12.11 2.24
N ALA A 216 15.45 13.08 1.39
CA ALA A 216 14.26 13.92 1.61
C ALA A 216 12.97 13.09 1.61
N PHE A 217 12.91 12.06 0.77
CA PHE A 217 11.93 11.00 0.80
C PHE A 217 12.64 9.65 0.76
N ALA A 218 12.29 8.73 1.64
CA ALA A 218 12.60 7.33 1.48
C ALA A 218 11.52 6.46 2.13
N SER A 219 11.31 5.28 1.55
CA SER A 219 10.49 4.23 2.14
C SER A 219 11.14 2.86 1.95
N CYS A 220 11.05 2.01 2.97
CA CYS A 220 11.54 0.64 2.92
C CYS A 220 10.44 -0.31 3.36
N VAL A 221 9.95 -1.15 2.46
CA VAL A 221 8.82 -2.07 2.70
C VAL A 221 9.15 -3.47 2.20
N PRO A 222 8.71 -4.53 2.88
CA PRO A 222 8.85 -5.87 2.36
C PRO A 222 7.85 -6.13 1.22
N PHE A 223 8.15 -7.11 0.39
CA PHE A 223 7.22 -7.67 -0.59
C PHE A 223 7.41 -9.20 -0.65
N SER A 224 6.44 -9.89 -1.24
CA SER A 224 6.56 -11.33 -1.51
C SER A 224 6.10 -11.67 -2.92
N ASN A 225 6.37 -12.89 -3.35
CA ASN A 225 5.79 -13.45 -4.58
C ASN A 225 4.35 -13.97 -4.38
N ASN A 226 3.81 -13.82 -3.17
CA ASN A 226 2.46 -14.21 -2.77
C ASN A 226 2.13 -15.70 -3.01
N THR A 227 3.11 -16.59 -3.02
CA THR A 227 2.89 -18.04 -3.11
C THR A 227 1.79 -18.48 -2.13
N PRO A 228 0.84 -19.34 -2.55
CA PRO A 228 -0.21 -19.83 -1.66
C PRO A 228 0.37 -20.51 -0.42
N LEU A 229 -0.16 -20.19 0.77
CA LEU A 229 0.36 -20.69 2.06
C LEU A 229 0.29 -22.22 2.22
N ALA A 230 -0.68 -22.86 1.54
CA ALA A 230 -0.81 -24.32 1.53
C ALA A 230 -0.07 -24.98 0.35
N GLY A 231 0.70 -24.20 -0.41
CA GLY A 231 1.48 -24.68 -1.55
C GLY A 231 2.76 -25.41 -1.13
N PRO A 232 3.34 -26.22 -2.04
CA PRO A 232 4.55 -26.99 -1.76
C PRO A 232 5.83 -26.13 -1.74
N GLN A 233 5.78 -24.91 -2.28
CA GLN A 233 6.94 -24.00 -2.34
C GLN A 233 6.84 -22.93 -1.24
N PRO A 234 7.95 -22.61 -0.55
CA PRO A 234 7.96 -21.52 0.43
C PRO A 234 7.73 -20.17 -0.26
N GLU A 235 7.11 -19.23 0.47
CA GLU A 235 6.95 -17.85 0.01
C GLU A 235 8.32 -17.15 0.00
N ARG A 236 8.64 -16.45 -1.08
CA ARG A 236 9.86 -15.63 -1.15
C ARG A 236 9.61 -14.28 -0.52
N SER A 237 10.58 -13.78 0.23
CA SER A 237 10.54 -12.45 0.85
C SER A 237 11.59 -11.54 0.22
N GLY A 238 11.21 -10.31 -0.07
CA GLY A 238 12.09 -9.29 -0.62
C GLY A 238 11.88 -7.95 0.05
N LEU A 239 12.81 -7.01 -0.19
CA LEU A 239 12.69 -5.62 0.25
C LEU A 239 12.64 -4.68 -0.93
N LEU A 240 11.76 -3.68 -0.87
CA LEU A 240 11.72 -2.55 -1.77
C LEU A 240 12.16 -1.32 -0.99
N PHE A 241 13.22 -0.67 -1.45
CA PHE A 241 13.68 0.62 -0.95
C PHE A 241 13.52 1.67 -2.05
N ARG A 242 12.72 2.68 -1.78
CA ARG A 242 12.50 3.82 -2.68
C ARG A 242 13.04 5.07 -2.00
N ALA A 243 13.68 5.94 -2.75
CA ALA A 243 14.10 7.24 -2.23
C ALA A 243 14.06 8.33 -3.29
N ALA A 244 14.05 9.58 -2.84
CA ALA A 244 14.25 10.76 -3.66
C ALA A 244 14.92 11.87 -2.87
N ALA A 245 15.70 12.68 -3.59
CA ALA A 245 16.47 13.77 -3.03
C ALA A 245 16.62 14.92 -4.05
N PRO A 246 16.97 16.14 -3.59
CA PRO A 246 17.31 17.25 -4.48
C PRO A 246 18.51 16.92 -5.39
N GLU A 247 19.48 16.21 -4.83
CA GLU A 247 20.74 15.82 -5.47
C GLU A 247 21.08 14.37 -5.13
N ALA A 248 22.01 13.78 -5.88
CA ALA A 248 22.50 12.44 -5.58
C ALA A 248 23.16 12.41 -4.20
N PRO A 249 22.90 11.39 -3.35
CA PRO A 249 23.63 11.22 -2.10
C PRO A 249 25.10 10.86 -2.39
N GLY A 250 25.93 10.89 -1.34
CA GLY A 250 27.32 10.44 -1.43
C GLY A 250 27.44 8.99 -1.90
N ASP A 251 28.53 8.69 -2.60
CA ASP A 251 28.78 7.37 -3.22
C ASP A 251 28.82 6.25 -2.17
N GLU A 252 29.28 6.57 -0.96
CA GLU A 252 29.30 5.68 0.21
C GLU A 252 27.90 5.26 0.65
N THR A 253 26.90 6.15 0.55
CA THR A 253 25.51 5.83 0.88
C THR A 253 24.93 4.83 -0.11
N LEU A 254 25.20 5.03 -1.41
CA LEU A 254 24.77 4.10 -2.47
C LEU A 254 25.49 2.75 -2.39
N ALA A 255 26.79 2.75 -2.10
CA ALA A 255 27.57 1.54 -1.93
C ALA A 255 27.11 0.72 -0.71
N LEU A 256 26.80 1.38 0.41
CA LEU A 256 26.24 0.71 1.59
C LEU A 256 24.85 0.12 1.29
N LEU A 257 23.99 0.85 0.59
CA LEU A 257 22.70 0.33 0.15
C LEU A 257 22.89 -0.91 -0.74
N GLU A 258 23.74 -0.85 -1.76
CA GLU A 258 24.04 -1.99 -2.63
C GLU A 258 24.53 -3.20 -1.84
N LYS A 259 25.42 -2.99 -0.87
CA LYS A 259 25.93 -4.04 0.01
C LYS A 259 24.82 -4.68 0.84
N ILE A 260 23.94 -3.90 1.46
CA ILE A 260 22.82 -4.44 2.25
C ILE A 260 21.86 -5.25 1.36
N PHE A 261 21.68 -4.84 0.11
CA PHE A 261 20.90 -5.58 -0.89
C PHE A 261 21.63 -6.80 -1.49
N GLY A 262 22.89 -7.07 -1.10
CA GLY A 262 23.69 -8.17 -1.65
C GLY A 262 24.05 -7.97 -3.12
N LEU A 263 24.31 -6.72 -3.52
CA LEU A 263 24.58 -6.28 -4.88
C LEU A 263 26.01 -5.74 -5.06
N ASP A 264 26.94 -6.07 -4.16
CA ASP A 264 28.36 -5.73 -4.18
C ASP A 264 29.30 -6.85 -4.65
N GLY A 265 28.74 -7.98 -5.09
CA GLY A 265 29.47 -9.14 -5.62
C GLY A 265 30.07 -8.97 -7.02
N ALA A 266 30.89 -9.95 -7.43
CA ALA A 266 31.57 -9.98 -8.72
C ALA A 266 30.65 -10.37 -9.91
N ASP A 267 29.51 -11.00 -9.63
CA ASP A 267 28.50 -11.46 -10.58
C ASP A 267 27.44 -10.39 -10.91
N ILE A 268 27.68 -9.14 -10.48
CA ILE A 268 26.74 -8.03 -10.61
C ILE A 268 27.04 -7.20 -11.86
N LEU A 269 26.00 -6.93 -12.65
CA LEU A 269 26.09 -6.00 -13.78
C LEU A 269 25.95 -4.57 -13.27
N ARG A 270 26.89 -3.70 -13.66
CA ARG A 270 26.94 -2.30 -13.20
C ARG A 270 27.03 -1.33 -14.37
N TYR A 271 26.31 -0.21 -14.24
CA TYR A 271 26.45 0.99 -15.05
C TYR A 271 26.44 2.20 -14.12
N ALA A 272 27.38 3.14 -14.34
CA ALA A 272 27.44 4.37 -13.58
C ALA A 272 27.82 5.53 -14.49
N ASP A 273 27.03 6.59 -14.45
CA ASP A 273 27.33 7.88 -15.07
C ASP A 273 27.34 8.95 -13.97
N ARG A 274 28.54 9.24 -13.46
CA ARG A 274 28.75 10.24 -12.40
C ARG A 274 28.33 11.64 -12.83
N ARG A 275 28.43 11.98 -14.11
CA ARG A 275 28.04 13.32 -14.60
C ARG A 275 26.53 13.51 -14.55
N LYS A 276 25.77 12.44 -14.75
CA LYS A 276 24.30 12.44 -14.67
C LYS A 276 23.76 11.99 -13.31
N GLY A 277 24.63 11.64 -12.36
CA GLY A 277 24.23 11.07 -11.06
C GLY A 277 23.48 9.74 -11.19
N GLN A 278 23.70 8.99 -12.29
CA GLN A 278 22.99 7.75 -12.58
C GLN A 278 23.80 6.53 -12.19
N ARG A 279 23.14 5.55 -11.58
CA ARG A 279 23.74 4.28 -11.19
C ARG A 279 22.72 3.17 -11.34
N ARG A 280 23.14 2.07 -11.95
CA ARG A 280 22.32 0.87 -12.17
C ARG A 280 23.14 -0.36 -11.80
N THR A 281 22.58 -1.17 -10.93
CA THR A 281 23.25 -2.35 -10.39
C THR A 281 22.26 -3.49 -10.43
N ILE A 282 22.59 -4.59 -11.11
CA ILE A 282 21.65 -5.67 -11.44
C ILE A 282 22.27 -7.03 -11.09
N ARG A 283 21.54 -7.87 -10.37
CA ARG A 283 21.90 -9.28 -10.11
C ARG A 283 21.03 -10.20 -10.95
N LEU A 284 21.68 -10.95 -11.83
CA LEU A 284 21.06 -12.03 -12.60
C LEU A 284 21.58 -13.37 -12.09
N THR A 285 20.68 -14.18 -11.57
CA THR A 285 21.02 -15.55 -11.14
C THR A 285 20.66 -16.50 -12.26
N ARG A 286 21.63 -17.31 -12.71
CA ARG A 286 21.42 -18.30 -13.77
C ARG A 286 21.18 -19.68 -13.17
N THR A 287 20.07 -20.30 -13.53
CA THR A 287 19.84 -21.74 -13.36
C THR A 287 20.26 -22.46 -14.65
N ARG A 288 20.15 -23.79 -14.68
CA ARG A 288 20.49 -24.59 -15.88
C ARG A 288 19.59 -24.28 -17.08
N GLU A 289 18.39 -23.77 -16.83
CA GLU A 289 17.35 -23.61 -17.85
C GLU A 289 17.03 -22.13 -18.14
N GLU A 290 17.15 -21.24 -17.16
CA GLU A 290 16.77 -19.82 -17.29
C GLU A 290 17.67 -18.87 -16.47
N ALA A 291 17.59 -17.58 -16.75
CA ALA A 291 18.14 -16.54 -15.87
C ALA A 291 17.00 -15.75 -15.22
N GLU A 292 17.17 -15.44 -13.95
CA GLU A 292 16.20 -14.71 -13.13
C GLU A 292 16.82 -13.41 -12.63
N LEU A 293 16.02 -12.33 -12.63
CA LEU A 293 16.38 -11.08 -11.98
C LEU A 293 16.11 -11.19 -10.48
N THR A 294 17.16 -11.30 -9.67
CA THR A 294 17.04 -11.50 -8.22
C THR A 294 17.31 -10.24 -7.39
N GLY A 295 17.80 -9.18 -8.01
CA GLY A 295 17.94 -7.88 -7.36
C GLY A 295 18.40 -6.77 -8.29
N PHE A 296 18.01 -5.53 -7.99
CA PHE A 296 18.44 -4.35 -8.71
C PHE A 296 18.49 -3.09 -7.84
N VAL A 297 19.28 -2.11 -8.28
CA VAL A 297 19.24 -0.70 -7.90
C VAL A 297 19.16 0.13 -9.16
N LEU A 298 18.18 1.03 -9.23
CA LEU A 298 18.09 2.11 -10.19
C LEU A 298 18.22 3.42 -9.41
N ALA A 299 19.23 4.24 -9.70
CA ALA A 299 19.47 5.50 -9.02
C ALA A 299 19.77 6.62 -10.03
N GLY A 300 19.26 7.82 -9.76
CA GLY A 300 19.31 8.99 -10.66
C GLY A 300 18.29 8.94 -11.79
N ASP A 301 17.98 7.76 -12.34
CA ASP A 301 16.91 7.54 -13.30
C ASP A 301 16.14 6.26 -12.94
N THR A 302 14.91 6.43 -12.46
CA THR A 302 13.99 5.34 -12.13
C THR A 302 12.91 5.13 -13.21
N SER A 303 13.05 5.70 -14.40
CA SER A 303 12.07 5.55 -15.49
C SER A 303 11.77 4.09 -15.83
N ALA A 304 12.75 3.20 -15.67
CA ALA A 304 12.63 1.76 -15.90
C ALA A 304 11.85 0.99 -14.81
N GLN A 305 11.45 1.65 -13.72
CA GLN A 305 10.87 1.00 -12.54
C GLN A 305 9.71 0.06 -12.84
N VAL A 306 8.79 0.46 -13.72
CA VAL A 306 7.54 -0.30 -13.96
C VAL A 306 7.87 -1.70 -14.47
N TRP A 307 8.64 -1.79 -15.56
CA TRP A 307 8.90 -3.08 -16.19
C TRP A 307 9.94 -3.91 -15.44
N ILE A 308 10.92 -3.29 -14.78
CA ILE A 308 11.96 -4.03 -14.04
C ILE A 308 11.41 -4.59 -12.72
N THR A 309 10.53 -3.86 -12.04
CA THR A 309 9.82 -4.33 -10.85
C THR A 309 8.93 -5.51 -11.21
N THR A 310 8.22 -5.46 -12.34
CA THR A 310 7.42 -6.59 -12.83
C THR A 310 8.29 -7.80 -13.12
N LEU A 311 9.42 -7.64 -13.83
CA LEU A 311 10.35 -8.74 -14.13
C LEU A 311 10.83 -9.46 -12.86
N LEU A 312 11.20 -8.71 -11.82
CA LEU A 312 11.65 -9.28 -10.54
C LEU A 312 10.50 -9.90 -9.74
N ARG A 313 9.39 -9.17 -9.55
CA ARG A 313 8.29 -9.60 -8.67
C ARG A 313 7.50 -10.78 -9.23
N ASP A 314 7.29 -10.79 -10.54
CA ASP A 314 6.54 -11.84 -11.22
C ASP A 314 7.44 -13.03 -11.59
N GLU A 315 8.73 -12.99 -11.21
CA GLU A 315 9.73 -14.05 -11.43
C GLU A 315 9.77 -14.46 -12.92
N LEU A 316 9.78 -13.46 -13.81
CA LEU A 316 9.74 -13.71 -15.25
C LEU A 316 11.14 -14.04 -15.78
N PRO A 317 11.25 -14.85 -16.85
CA PRO A 317 12.54 -15.16 -17.46
C PRO A 317 13.27 -13.89 -17.92
N ALA A 318 14.50 -13.70 -17.44
CA ALA A 318 15.33 -12.53 -17.68
C ALA A 318 16.49 -12.80 -18.68
N GLN A 319 16.60 -14.02 -19.21
CA GLN A 319 17.69 -14.44 -20.10
C GLN A 319 17.83 -13.56 -21.35
N ALA A 320 16.69 -13.14 -21.94
CA ALA A 320 16.67 -12.30 -23.14
C ALA A 320 17.12 -10.84 -22.86
N TYR A 321 17.14 -10.40 -21.61
CA TYR A 321 17.51 -9.03 -21.26
C TYR A 321 19.04 -8.92 -21.11
N GLY A 322 19.66 -9.76 -20.28
CA GLY A 322 21.11 -9.67 -20.02
C GLY A 322 21.56 -8.24 -19.68
N ARG A 323 22.47 -7.68 -20.49
CA ARG A 323 22.95 -6.29 -20.33
C ARG A 323 21.89 -5.22 -20.63
N LEU A 324 20.81 -5.54 -21.33
CA LEU A 324 19.72 -4.60 -21.62
C LEU A 324 19.02 -4.11 -20.35
N LEU A 325 19.16 -4.81 -19.21
CA LEU A 325 18.68 -4.36 -17.90
C LEU A 325 19.36 -3.06 -17.42
N LEU A 326 20.55 -2.75 -17.95
CA LEU A 326 21.26 -1.51 -17.65
C LEU A 326 20.75 -0.31 -18.49
N LEU A 327 19.87 -0.52 -19.47
CA LEU A 327 19.39 0.56 -20.34
C LEU A 327 18.37 1.45 -19.63
N PRO A 328 18.52 2.78 -19.72
CA PRO A 328 17.52 3.72 -19.23
C PRO A 328 16.25 3.73 -20.09
N GLY A 329 15.15 4.17 -19.48
CA GLY A 329 13.88 4.38 -20.18
C GLY A 329 12.70 3.54 -19.65
N ALA A 330 11.50 4.12 -19.79
CA ALA A 330 10.25 3.52 -19.38
C ALA A 330 9.75 2.39 -20.29
N LYS A 331 10.29 2.28 -21.51
CA LYS A 331 9.94 1.21 -22.44
C LYS A 331 10.87 0.02 -22.24
N ALA A 332 10.30 -1.14 -21.94
CA ALA A 332 11.07 -2.37 -21.83
C ALA A 332 11.71 -2.75 -23.19
N PRO A 333 12.98 -3.17 -23.21
CA PRO A 333 13.67 -3.55 -24.44
C PRO A 333 13.16 -4.89 -25.01
N VAL A 334 12.60 -5.73 -24.13
CA VAL A 334 11.89 -6.97 -24.45
C VAL A 334 10.51 -6.87 -23.79
N ALA A 335 9.48 -7.44 -24.41
CA ALA A 335 8.13 -7.36 -23.88
C ALA A 335 8.04 -8.02 -22.49
N VAL A 336 7.45 -7.31 -21.53
CA VAL A 336 7.13 -7.83 -20.20
C VAL A 336 5.63 -8.05 -20.12
N GLN A 337 5.21 -9.28 -19.85
CA GLN A 337 3.82 -9.61 -19.61
C GLN A 337 3.61 -9.90 -18.12
N SER A 338 2.98 -8.96 -17.40
CA SER A 338 2.75 -9.10 -15.96
C SER A 338 1.75 -10.20 -15.64
N ARG A 339 1.92 -10.84 -14.48
CA ARG A 339 0.96 -11.75 -13.84
C ARG A 339 -0.23 -11.01 -13.21
N GLY A 340 -0.19 -9.69 -13.08
CA GLY A 340 -1.28 -8.86 -12.55
C GLY A 340 -1.17 -8.52 -11.06
N ARG A 341 -1.97 -7.57 -10.60
CA ARG A 341 -2.01 -7.12 -9.19
C ARG A 341 -2.86 -8.06 -8.35
N VAL A 342 -2.37 -8.44 -7.18
CA VAL A 342 -3.13 -9.27 -6.22
C VAL A 342 -4.36 -8.51 -5.71
N VAL A 343 -5.55 -9.11 -5.90
CA VAL A 343 -6.84 -8.62 -5.41
C VAL A 343 -7.29 -9.42 -4.19
N CYS A 344 -7.03 -10.73 -4.13
CA CYS A 344 -7.31 -11.57 -2.96
C CYS A 344 -6.01 -12.17 -2.41
N SER A 345 -5.50 -11.63 -1.30
CA SER A 345 -4.27 -12.16 -0.70
C SER A 345 -4.44 -13.60 -0.23
N CYS A 346 -5.57 -13.94 0.42
CA CYS A 346 -5.79 -15.27 0.99
C CYS A 346 -5.52 -16.40 0.01
N LEU A 347 -5.99 -16.26 -1.23
CA LEU A 347 -5.88 -17.30 -2.26
C LEU A 347 -5.04 -16.88 -3.47
N ASN A 348 -4.24 -15.81 -3.33
CA ASN A 348 -3.37 -15.28 -4.38
C ASN A 348 -4.06 -15.04 -5.74
N VAL A 349 -5.26 -14.44 -5.73
CA VAL A 349 -5.99 -14.15 -6.96
C VAL A 349 -5.68 -12.74 -7.45
N THR A 350 -5.23 -12.63 -8.70
CA THR A 350 -4.88 -11.37 -9.36
C THR A 350 -6.04 -10.77 -10.14
N ASP A 351 -5.92 -9.48 -10.44
CA ASP A 351 -6.87 -8.77 -11.31
C ASP A 351 -6.92 -9.34 -12.73
N THR A 352 -5.79 -9.72 -13.31
CA THR A 352 -5.72 -10.37 -14.63
C THR A 352 -6.49 -11.69 -14.65
N ALA A 353 -6.40 -12.52 -13.59
CA ALA A 353 -7.15 -13.76 -13.47
C ALA A 353 -8.66 -13.50 -13.36
N ILE A 354 -9.06 -12.47 -12.61
CA ILE A 354 -10.44 -12.02 -12.50
C ILE A 354 -10.96 -11.54 -13.86
N ASP A 355 -10.22 -10.63 -14.51
CA ASP A 355 -10.62 -10.02 -15.78
C ASP A 355 -10.66 -11.07 -16.91
N HIS A 356 -9.77 -12.07 -16.87
CA HIS A 356 -9.83 -13.24 -17.76
C HIS A 356 -11.10 -14.06 -17.56
N HIS A 357 -11.44 -14.41 -16.31
CA HIS A 357 -12.69 -15.12 -16.01
C HIS A 357 -13.93 -14.33 -16.42
N LEU A 358 -13.93 -13.01 -16.19
CA LEU A 358 -15.04 -12.14 -16.61
C LEU A 358 -15.19 -12.06 -18.13
N ARG A 359 -14.09 -12.08 -18.88
CA ARG A 359 -14.13 -12.16 -20.35
C ARG A 359 -14.69 -13.49 -20.84
N LEU A 360 -14.28 -14.61 -20.24
CA LEU A 360 -14.84 -15.93 -20.56
C LEU A 360 -16.35 -15.99 -20.29
N LEU A 361 -16.79 -15.43 -19.15
CA LEU A 361 -18.21 -15.34 -18.82
C LEU A 361 -19.00 -14.49 -19.81
N ALA A 362 -18.41 -13.41 -20.35
CA ALA A 362 -19.06 -12.56 -21.34
C ALA A 362 -19.19 -13.22 -22.73
N GLN A 363 -18.34 -14.20 -23.03
CA GLN A 363 -18.34 -14.94 -24.30
C GLN A 363 -19.21 -16.21 -24.27
N GLY A 364 -19.63 -16.66 -23.09
CA GLY A 364 -20.45 -17.86 -22.91
C GLY A 364 -21.93 -17.64 -23.27
N ALA A 365 -22.60 -18.70 -23.72
CA ALA A 365 -24.01 -18.68 -24.14
C ALA A 365 -25.01 -18.36 -23.01
N ALA A 366 -24.59 -18.47 -21.74
CA ALA A 366 -25.41 -18.22 -20.56
C ALA A 366 -24.71 -17.22 -19.61
N VAL A 367 -24.65 -15.95 -20.01
CA VAL A 367 -24.09 -14.88 -19.18
C VAL A 367 -25.00 -14.65 -17.95
N PRO A 368 -24.50 -14.80 -16.71
CA PRO A 368 -25.33 -14.52 -15.54
C PRO A 368 -25.78 -13.05 -15.52
N GLN A 369 -27.07 -12.81 -15.29
CA GLN A 369 -27.69 -11.48 -15.41
C GLN A 369 -27.52 -10.61 -14.15
N THR A 370 -27.33 -11.24 -12.99
CA THR A 370 -27.18 -10.55 -11.69
C THR A 370 -25.72 -10.49 -11.25
N ASP A 371 -25.34 -9.41 -10.54
CA ASP A 371 -24.00 -9.26 -9.96
C ASP A 371 -23.69 -10.40 -8.97
N GLU A 372 -24.69 -10.88 -8.23
CA GLU A 372 -24.58 -11.99 -7.29
C GLU A 372 -24.18 -13.29 -7.97
N ALA A 373 -24.84 -13.66 -9.08
CA ALA A 373 -24.51 -14.87 -9.84
C ALA A 373 -23.13 -14.79 -10.52
N ARG A 374 -22.72 -13.61 -11.00
CA ARG A 374 -21.36 -13.41 -11.54
C ARG A 374 -20.30 -13.51 -10.45
N LEU A 375 -20.59 -12.96 -9.26
CA LEU A 375 -19.71 -13.09 -8.10
C LEU A 375 -19.59 -14.56 -7.65
N ALA A 376 -20.71 -15.30 -7.61
CA ALA A 376 -20.70 -16.73 -7.31
C ALA A 376 -19.83 -17.51 -8.30
N SER A 377 -19.93 -17.22 -9.60
CA SER A 377 -19.06 -17.85 -10.61
C SER A 377 -17.57 -17.54 -10.40
N LEU A 378 -17.22 -16.29 -10.07
CA LEU A 378 -15.83 -15.94 -9.71
C LEU A 378 -15.37 -16.67 -8.45
N GLN A 379 -16.23 -16.77 -7.44
CA GLN A 379 -15.98 -17.48 -6.20
C GLN A 379 -15.82 -18.99 -6.44
N ASP A 380 -16.56 -19.59 -7.35
CA ASP A 380 -16.43 -21.01 -7.66
C ASP A 380 -15.15 -21.31 -8.41
N ALA A 381 -14.79 -20.47 -9.39
CA ALA A 381 -13.61 -20.67 -10.23
C ALA A 381 -12.29 -20.31 -9.53
N LEU A 382 -12.23 -19.12 -8.93
CA LEU A 382 -10.99 -18.56 -8.37
C LEU A 382 -10.93 -18.67 -6.85
N LYS A 383 -12.02 -19.10 -6.19
CA LYS A 383 -12.16 -19.18 -4.72
C LYS A 383 -12.01 -17.84 -3.99
N CYS A 384 -11.69 -16.73 -4.68
CA CYS A 384 -11.54 -15.41 -4.06
C CYS A 384 -12.81 -14.98 -3.32
N GLY A 385 -12.66 -14.35 -2.15
CA GLY A 385 -13.79 -13.82 -1.38
C GLY A 385 -14.59 -14.88 -0.60
N THR A 386 -14.15 -16.14 -0.58
CA THR A 386 -14.80 -17.23 0.20
C THR A 386 -14.21 -17.42 1.60
N SER A 387 -12.98 -16.95 1.84
CA SER A 387 -12.29 -17.10 3.13
C SER A 387 -12.56 -15.90 4.07
N CYS A 388 -11.90 -14.77 3.88
CA CYS A 388 -12.07 -13.59 4.76
C CYS A 388 -13.03 -12.54 4.20
N GLY A 389 -13.53 -12.70 2.97
CA GLY A 389 -14.44 -11.75 2.30
C GLY A 389 -13.85 -10.37 1.96
N SER A 390 -12.58 -10.11 2.26
CA SER A 390 -11.96 -8.78 2.16
C SER A 390 -11.89 -8.18 0.76
N CYS A 391 -11.83 -9.03 -0.26
CA CYS A 391 -11.77 -8.63 -1.66
C CYS A 391 -13.15 -8.40 -2.27
N ILE A 392 -14.25 -8.80 -1.60
CA ILE A 392 -15.62 -8.70 -2.12
C ILE A 392 -15.99 -7.28 -2.59
N PRO A 393 -15.67 -6.19 -1.85
CA PRO A 393 -15.99 -4.84 -2.34
C PRO A 393 -15.31 -4.50 -3.66
N GLU A 394 -14.04 -4.89 -3.84
CA GLU A 394 -13.34 -4.67 -5.11
C GLU A 394 -13.89 -5.56 -6.23
N LEU A 395 -14.17 -6.84 -5.95
CA LEU A 395 -14.79 -7.76 -6.91
C LEU A 395 -16.12 -7.19 -7.42
N LYS A 396 -16.98 -6.69 -6.51
CA LYS A 396 -18.24 -6.05 -6.86
C LYS A 396 -18.04 -4.80 -7.74
N ARG A 397 -17.03 -3.97 -7.46
CA ARG A 397 -16.71 -2.81 -8.32
C ARG A 397 -16.28 -3.24 -9.72
N ARG A 398 -15.41 -4.24 -9.83
CA ARG A 398 -14.94 -4.77 -11.13
C ARG A 398 -16.07 -5.39 -11.95
N LEU A 399 -16.97 -6.14 -11.29
CA LEU A 399 -18.16 -6.69 -11.91
C LEU A 399 -19.04 -5.59 -12.54
N ARG A 400 -19.25 -4.48 -11.82
CA ARG A 400 -20.01 -3.32 -12.32
C ARG A 400 -19.29 -2.61 -13.47
N ALA A 401 -17.97 -2.46 -13.39
CA ALA A 401 -17.18 -1.86 -14.47
C ALA A 401 -17.25 -2.70 -15.76
N ALA A 402 -17.07 -4.02 -15.66
CA ALA A 402 -17.13 -4.94 -16.79
C ALA A 402 -18.52 -4.96 -17.49
N ARG A 403 -19.60 -4.61 -16.78
CA ARG A 403 -20.94 -4.41 -17.41
C ARG A 403 -20.99 -3.16 -18.28
N SER A 404 -20.30 -2.10 -17.87
CA SER A 404 -20.32 -0.80 -18.57
C SER A 404 -19.62 -0.88 -19.93
N ASP A 405 -18.57 -1.70 -20.02
CA ASP A 405 -17.86 -1.96 -21.27
C ASP A 405 -18.68 -2.80 -22.27
N LEU A 406 -19.60 -3.65 -21.79
CA LEU A 406 -20.52 -4.43 -22.63
C LEU A 406 -21.73 -3.63 -23.14
N ALA A 407 -22.02 -2.47 -22.53
CA ALA A 407 -23.20 -1.66 -22.84
C ALA A 407 -22.93 -0.48 -23.80
N THR A 408 -21.69 -0.29 -24.25
CA THR A 408 -21.32 0.84 -25.12
C THR A 408 -21.09 0.35 -26.56
N PRO A 409 -22.00 0.60 -27.52
CA PRO A 409 -21.67 0.38 -28.93
C PRO A 409 -20.56 1.35 -29.37
N PRO A 410 -19.71 0.99 -30.35
CA PRO A 410 -18.68 1.88 -30.84
C PRO A 410 -19.35 3.17 -31.34
N ARG A 411 -18.95 4.31 -30.75
CA ARG A 411 -19.39 5.62 -31.24
C ARG A 411 -18.95 5.74 -32.70
N SER A 412 -19.91 5.84 -33.61
CA SER A 412 -19.66 6.25 -34.98
C SER A 412 -19.03 7.64 -34.93
N VAL A 413 -17.76 7.74 -35.30
CA VAL A 413 -17.13 9.02 -35.60
C VAL A 413 -17.83 9.56 -36.84
N ILE A 414 -18.72 10.54 -36.66
CA ILE A 414 -19.25 11.32 -37.79
C ILE A 414 -18.11 12.27 -38.21
N PRO A 415 -17.52 12.13 -39.40
CA PRO A 415 -16.51 13.07 -39.86
C PRO A 415 -17.12 14.47 -40.00
N ILE A 416 -16.39 15.48 -39.52
CA ILE A 416 -16.71 16.92 -39.45
C ILE A 416 -17.02 17.60 -40.82
N ARG A 417 -17.27 16.85 -41.90
CA ARG A 417 -17.49 17.40 -43.26
C ARG A 417 -18.94 17.42 -43.75
N GLN A 418 -19.94 17.33 -42.89
CA GLN A 418 -21.36 17.48 -43.28
C GLN A 418 -22.18 18.37 -42.33
N LEU A 419 -21.59 19.49 -41.93
CA LEU A 419 -22.35 20.66 -41.48
C LEU A 419 -21.93 21.83 -42.38
N ALA A 420 -22.58 21.92 -43.54
CA ALA A 420 -22.62 23.07 -44.41
C ALA A 420 -24.07 23.26 -44.86
#